data_AF-A0A365L0T3-F1
#
_entry.id   AF-A0A365L0T3-F1
#
_cell.length_a   1.000
_cell.length_b   1.000
_cell.length_c   1.000
_cell.angle_alpha   90.00
_cell.angle_beta   90.00
_cell.angle_gamma   90.00
#
_symmetry.space_group_name_H-M   'P 1'
#
loop_
_entity.id
_entity.type
_entity.pdbx_description
1 polymer ?
#
loop_
_entity_poly.entity_id
_entity_poly.type
_entity_poly.pdbx_seq_one_letter_code
_entity_poly.pdbx_strand_id
1 'polypeptide(L)'
;MPKCNYVVPGGVVTLLDSLLFDGWKAPLRIVIMSILIYAYLILIMRLSGKRTMFQYNMFDVIISVAYGSTIATILLTDKISFTEGAFVLGMLTFIQLLIAVMEMKSKKFGAVINPTPTFLYYNDDYCEENLEKERVLKSEIRNAVRQQGIGTMEKIEAIVLEGNGQLSIIPKSEAGAGDTLVDVKSPKQDK
;
A
#
# COMPACT_ATOMS: atom_id res chain seq x y z
N MET A 1 48.26 -24.73 0.15
CA MET A 1 47.85 -25.87 -0.70
C MET A 1 46.42 -25.64 -1.16
N PRO A 2 46.16 -25.48 -2.47
CA PRO A 2 44.81 -25.34 -2.99
C PRO A 2 44.12 -26.71 -2.99
N LYS A 3 42.89 -26.80 -2.48
CA LYS A 3 42.09 -28.04 -2.52
C LYS A 3 41.55 -28.22 -3.94
N CYS A 4 42.00 -29.27 -4.62
CA CYS A 4 41.42 -29.72 -5.89
C CYS A 4 39.96 -30.14 -5.69
N ASN A 5 39.06 -29.56 -6.50
CA ASN A 5 37.69 -30.04 -6.68
C ASN A 5 37.71 -31.36 -7.47
N TYR A 6 37.03 -32.38 -6.94
CA TYR A 6 36.72 -33.59 -7.70
C TYR A 6 35.49 -33.34 -8.58
N VAL A 7 35.63 -33.58 -9.88
CA VAL A 7 34.51 -33.72 -10.81
C VAL A 7 34.19 -35.21 -10.90
N VAL A 8 32.96 -35.60 -10.56
CA VAL A 8 32.47 -36.98 -10.66
C VAL A 8 31.48 -37.08 -11.83
N PRO A 9 31.65 -38.01 -12.80
CA PRO A 9 30.77 -38.13 -13.96
C PRO A 9 29.54 -39.01 -13.62
N GLY A 10 28.34 -38.42 -13.63
CA GLY A 10 27.07 -39.11 -13.34
C GLY A 10 25.86 -38.16 -13.38
N GLY A 11 25.67 -37.48 -14.51
CA GLY A 11 24.96 -36.18 -14.62
C GLY A 11 23.43 -36.19 -14.73
N VAL A 12 22.70 -37.05 -14.01
CA VAL A 12 21.22 -36.90 -13.93
C VAL A 12 20.69 -37.03 -12.50
N VAL A 13 21.18 -38.02 -11.74
CA VAL A 13 20.73 -38.23 -10.35
C VAL A 13 21.22 -37.12 -9.42
N THR A 14 22.49 -36.71 -9.53
CA THR A 14 23.03 -35.59 -8.74
C THR A 14 22.43 -34.23 -9.09
N LEU A 15 22.01 -34.04 -10.34
CA LEU A 15 21.39 -32.80 -10.81
C LEU A 15 19.96 -32.66 -10.27
N LEU A 16 19.16 -33.73 -10.29
CA LEU A 16 17.79 -33.73 -9.73
C LEU A 16 17.79 -33.67 -8.20
N ASP A 17 18.71 -34.36 -7.53
CA ASP A 17 18.83 -34.33 -6.07
C ASP A 17 19.31 -32.97 -5.56
N SER A 18 20.25 -32.31 -6.26
CA SER A 18 20.63 -30.93 -5.93
C SER A 18 19.55 -29.91 -6.29
N LEU A 19 18.78 -30.14 -7.36
CA LEU A 19 17.61 -29.31 -7.69
C LEU A 19 16.48 -29.44 -6.67
N LEU A 20 16.24 -30.63 -6.12
CA LEU A 20 15.13 -30.90 -5.21
C LEU A 20 15.49 -30.71 -3.74
N PHE A 21 16.71 -31.06 -3.32
CA PHE A 21 17.12 -30.99 -1.92
C PHE A 21 18.65 -30.98 -1.69
N ASP A 22 19.20 -29.79 -1.43
CA ASP A 22 20.63 -29.58 -1.12
C ASP A 22 20.99 -29.75 0.38
N GLY A 23 20.05 -30.23 1.22
CA GLY A 23 20.29 -30.54 2.63
C GLY A 23 19.59 -29.63 3.64
N TRP A 24 19.68 -29.99 4.93
CA TRP A 24 18.91 -29.35 6.02
C TRP A 24 19.42 -27.99 6.49
N LYS A 25 20.64 -27.59 6.12
CA LYS A 25 21.25 -26.35 6.64
C LYS A 25 20.47 -25.10 6.22
N ALA A 26 20.11 -25.00 4.94
CA ALA A 26 19.36 -23.85 4.42
C ALA A 26 17.93 -23.77 4.98
N PRO A 27 17.12 -24.85 4.95
CA PRO A 27 15.79 -24.84 5.57
C PRO A 27 15.81 -24.48 7.06
N LEU A 28 16.76 -25.05 7.84
CA LEU A 28 16.86 -24.74 9.27
C LEU A 28 17.19 -23.27 9.53
N ARG A 29 18.13 -22.71 8.76
CA ARG A 29 18.44 -21.27 8.82
C ARG A 29 17.20 -20.43 8.50
N ILE A 30 16.45 -20.79 7.45
CA ILE A 30 15.23 -20.07 7.05
C ILE A 30 14.19 -20.11 8.17
N VAL A 31 13.97 -21.25 8.81
CA VAL A 31 13.01 -21.38 9.93
C VAL A 31 13.40 -20.47 11.08
N ILE A 32 14.67 -20.51 11.51
CA ILE A 32 15.16 -19.69 12.62
C ILE A 32 15.06 -18.19 12.27
N MET A 33 15.53 -17.80 11.08
CA MET A 33 15.44 -16.41 10.63
C MET A 33 14.00 -15.92 10.52
N SER A 34 13.08 -16.76 10.02
CA SER A 34 11.66 -16.41 9.88
C SER A 34 11.02 -16.14 11.23
N ILE A 35 11.29 -16.97 12.24
CA ILE A 35 10.80 -16.77 13.60
C ILE A 35 11.33 -15.46 14.18
N LEU A 36 12.63 -15.20 14.04
CA LEU A 36 13.26 -13.98 14.56
C LEU A 36 12.73 -12.71 13.88
N ILE A 37 12.63 -12.72 12.55
CA ILE A 37 12.11 -11.59 11.77
C ILE A 37 10.64 -11.35 12.10
N TYR A 38 9.83 -12.40 12.19
CA TYR A 38 8.42 -12.27 12.53
C TYR A 38 8.23 -11.67 13.93
N ALA A 39 8.98 -12.15 14.93
CA ALA A 39 8.98 -11.57 16.27
C ALA A 39 9.43 -10.09 16.26
N TYR A 40 10.45 -9.76 15.46
CA TYR A 40 10.94 -8.40 15.31
C TYR A 40 9.91 -7.46 14.66
N LEU A 41 9.21 -7.92 13.61
CA LEU A 41 8.15 -7.15 12.96
C LEU A 41 6.99 -6.88 13.93
N ILE A 42 6.58 -7.87 14.73
CA ILE A 42 5.57 -7.67 15.78
C ILE A 42 6.02 -6.59 16.78
N LEU A 43 7.29 -6.62 17.19
CA LEU A 43 7.85 -5.62 18.11
C LEU A 43 7.77 -4.22 17.49
N ILE A 44 8.25 -4.06 16.25
CA ILE A 44 8.20 -2.78 15.52
C ILE A 44 6.77 -2.27 15.37
N MET A 45 5.84 -3.14 14.95
CA MET A 45 4.44 -2.76 14.77
C MET A 45 3.83 -2.28 16.10
N ARG A 46 4.17 -2.94 17.20
CA ARG A 46 3.68 -2.57 18.53
C ARG A 46 4.24 -1.22 19.01
N LEU A 47 5.50 -0.92 18.67
CA LEU A 47 6.13 0.37 18.97
C LEU A 47 5.57 1.50 18.08
N SER A 48 5.16 1.19 16.86
CA SER A 48 4.63 2.17 15.89
C SER A 48 3.21 2.68 16.25
N GLY A 49 2.54 2.08 17.24
CA GLY A 49 1.29 2.58 17.81
C GLY A 49 0.01 2.17 17.04
N LYS A 50 -1.16 2.63 17.54
CA LYS A 50 -2.52 2.24 17.05
C LYS A 50 -3.03 3.01 15.83
N ARG A 51 -2.18 3.70 15.07
CA ARG A 51 -2.63 4.73 14.12
C ARG A 51 -2.81 4.29 12.66
N THR A 52 -2.96 3.00 12.41
CA THR A 52 -3.10 2.44 11.05
C THR A 52 -4.46 1.77 10.89
N MET A 53 -5.54 2.52 11.10
CA MET A 53 -6.89 2.00 10.81
C MET A 53 -7.81 3.04 10.17
N PHE A 54 -7.24 4.03 9.45
CA PHE A 54 -8.03 4.93 8.61
C PHE A 54 -7.34 5.04 7.25
N GLN A 55 -7.81 4.20 6.32
CA GLN A 55 -7.45 4.10 4.90
C GLN A 55 -5.96 3.87 4.57
N TYR A 56 -5.69 2.76 3.88
CA TYR A 56 -4.37 2.50 3.30
C TYR A 56 -4.00 3.64 2.36
N ASN A 57 -2.95 4.38 2.70
CA ASN A 57 -2.33 5.32 1.78
C ASN A 57 -1.67 4.52 0.64
N MET A 58 -1.63 5.04 -0.60
CA MET A 58 -0.85 4.44 -1.69
C MET A 58 0.61 4.19 -1.28
N PHE A 59 1.17 5.04 -0.42
CA PHE A 59 2.52 4.86 0.11
C PHE A 59 2.65 3.62 1.02
N ASP A 60 1.63 3.29 1.80
CA ASP A 60 1.65 2.08 2.63
C ASP A 60 1.66 0.81 1.77
N VAL A 61 1.01 0.85 0.60
CA VAL A 61 1.05 -0.26 -0.37
C VAL A 61 2.46 -0.43 -0.93
N ILE A 62 3.11 0.66 -1.35
CA ILE A 62 4.49 0.62 -1.87
C ILE A 62 5.44 0.08 -0.81
N ILE A 63 5.31 0.54 0.43
CA ILE A 63 6.16 0.12 1.55
C ILE A 63 5.88 -1.35 1.92
N SER A 64 4.62 -1.81 1.87
CA SER A 64 4.26 -3.21 2.08
C SER A 64 4.93 -4.13 1.04
N VAL A 65 4.93 -3.74 -0.23
CA VAL A 65 5.66 -4.46 -1.29
C VAL A 65 7.17 -4.47 -1.02
N ALA A 66 7.74 -3.34 -0.60
CA ALA A 66 9.15 -3.25 -0.24
C ALA A 66 9.51 -4.16 0.95
N TYR A 67 8.66 -4.23 1.98
CA TYR A 67 8.83 -5.17 3.09
C TYR A 67 8.81 -6.61 2.61
N GLY A 68 7.82 -7.00 1.80
CA GLY A 68 7.73 -8.36 1.26
C GLY A 68 9.00 -8.77 0.50
N SER A 69 9.47 -7.90 -0.41
CA SER A 69 10.71 -8.11 -1.16
C SER A 69 11.93 -8.20 -0.25
N THR A 70 12.00 -7.34 0.77
CA THR A 70 13.13 -7.28 1.71
C THR A 70 13.18 -8.52 2.60
N ILE A 71 12.04 -8.93 3.17
CA ILE A 71 11.94 -10.14 4.00
C ILE A 71 12.34 -11.37 3.18
N ALA A 72 11.82 -11.51 1.96
CA ALA A 72 12.21 -12.60 1.06
C ALA A 72 13.73 -12.62 0.83
N THR A 73 14.33 -11.45 0.57
CA THR A 73 15.77 -11.32 0.36
C THR A 73 16.57 -11.72 1.60
N ILE A 74 16.17 -11.29 2.80
CA ILE A 74 16.84 -11.63 4.07
C ILE A 74 16.77 -13.14 4.33
N LEU A 75 15.61 -13.76 4.08
CA LEU A 75 15.42 -15.20 4.32
C LEU A 75 16.21 -16.06 3.34
N LEU A 76 16.21 -15.70 2.05
CA LEU A 76 16.79 -16.50 0.99
C LEU A 76 18.30 -16.27 0.78
N THR A 77 18.83 -15.13 1.20
CA THR A 77 20.27 -14.82 1.05
C THR A 77 21.03 -15.26 2.29
N ASP A 78 21.93 -16.23 2.15
CA ASP A 78 22.73 -16.81 3.24
C ASP A 78 23.74 -15.85 3.88
N LYS A 79 24.18 -14.84 3.11
CA LYS A 79 25.13 -13.80 3.54
C LYS A 79 24.55 -12.73 4.46
N ILE A 80 23.23 -12.60 4.51
CA ILE A 80 22.58 -11.57 5.33
C ILE A 80 22.40 -12.10 6.76
N SER A 81 22.96 -11.38 7.72
CA SER A 81 22.77 -11.64 9.14
C SER A 81 21.42 -11.13 9.64
N PHE A 82 20.95 -11.65 10.78
CA PHE A 82 19.71 -11.15 11.40
C PHE A 82 19.82 -9.66 11.73
N THR A 83 20.99 -9.20 12.19
CA THR A 83 21.23 -7.79 12.53
C THR A 83 21.11 -6.87 11.33
N GLU A 84 21.66 -7.27 10.18
CA GLU A 84 21.51 -6.50 8.93
C GLU A 84 20.06 -6.48 8.47
N GLY A 85 19.38 -7.64 8.51
CA GLY A 85 17.97 -7.74 8.18
C GLY A 85 17.09 -6.87 9.08
N ALA A 86 17.29 -6.94 10.39
CA ALA A 86 16.60 -6.11 11.37
C ALA A 86 16.88 -4.63 11.16
N PHE A 87 18.12 -4.25 10.85
CA PHE A 87 18.48 -2.86 10.56
C PHE A 87 17.76 -2.32 9.32
N VAL A 88 17.73 -3.07 8.22
CA VAL A 88 17.03 -2.66 7.00
C VAL A 88 15.53 -2.54 7.24
N LEU A 89 14.91 -3.53 7.89
CA LEU A 89 13.49 -3.49 8.22
C LEU A 89 13.16 -2.32 9.16
N GLY A 90 13.97 -2.10 10.19
CA GLY A 90 13.83 -0.97 11.11
C GLY A 90 14.00 0.38 10.40
N MET A 91 14.91 0.48 9.43
CA MET A 91 15.10 1.69 8.63
C MET A 91 13.90 1.96 7.72
N LEU A 92 13.34 0.93 7.08
CA LEU A 92 12.10 1.05 6.31
C LEU A 92 10.96 1.56 7.20
N THR A 93 10.82 1.02 8.41
CA THR A 93 9.81 1.50 9.35
C THR A 93 10.07 2.93 9.79
N PHE A 94 11.32 3.28 10.08
CA PHE A 94 11.69 4.63 10.47
C PHE A 94 11.34 5.65 9.38
N ILE A 95 11.65 5.34 8.11
CA ILE A 95 11.28 6.19 6.97
C ILE A 95 9.75 6.30 6.86
N GLN A 96 9.02 5.20 7.02
CA GLN A 96 7.55 5.23 7.02
C GLN A 96 6.99 6.16 8.11
N LEU A 97 7.50 6.06 9.34
CA LEU A 97 7.10 6.95 10.44
C LEU A 97 7.47 8.41 10.15
N LEU A 98 8.65 8.67 9.59
CA LEU A 98 9.05 10.02 9.21
C LEU A 98 8.10 10.63 8.18
N ILE A 99 7.72 9.87 7.15
CA ILE A 99 6.77 10.32 6.13
C ILE A 99 5.43 10.67 6.79
N ALA A 100 4.90 9.80 7.63
CA ALA A 100 3.64 10.04 8.34
C ALA A 100 3.70 11.30 9.23
N VAL A 101 4.80 11.51 9.96
CA VAL A 101 4.98 12.72 10.79
C VAL A 101 5.11 13.98 9.93
N MET A 102 5.81 13.91 8.80
CA MET A 102 5.94 15.04 7.88
C MET A 102 4.60 15.40 7.22
N GLU A 103 3.81 14.40 6.85
CA GLU A 103 2.46 14.58 6.34
C GLU A 103 1.58 15.33 7.35
N MET A 104 1.58 14.88 8.62
CA MET A 104 0.82 15.55 9.68
C MET A 104 1.25 16.99 9.92
N LYS A 105 2.55 17.29 9.81
CA LYS A 105 3.11 18.62 10.10
C LYS A 105 2.94 19.60 8.94
N SER A 106 2.84 19.12 7.70
CA SER A 106 2.83 19.97 6.51
C SER A 106 1.73 19.55 5.55
N LYS A 107 0.68 20.38 5.45
CA LYS A 107 -0.40 20.22 4.46
C LYS A 107 0.12 20.20 3.02
N LYS A 108 1.20 20.93 2.72
CA LYS A 108 1.80 20.94 1.38
C LYS A 108 2.49 19.60 1.07
N PHE A 109 3.22 19.05 2.03
CA PHE A 109 3.85 17.75 1.88
C PHE A 109 2.79 16.65 1.77
N GLY A 110 1.78 16.71 2.63
CA GLY A 110 0.62 15.82 2.55
C GLY A 110 -0.10 15.90 1.21
N ALA A 111 -0.28 17.08 0.62
CA ALA A 111 -0.91 17.22 -0.70
C ALA A 111 -0.04 16.73 -1.88
N VAL A 112 1.28 16.63 -1.71
CA VAL A 112 2.19 16.07 -2.74
C VAL A 112 2.19 14.54 -2.67
N ILE A 113 2.09 14.00 -1.46
CA ILE A 113 2.10 12.56 -1.20
C ILE A 113 0.71 11.98 -1.41
N ASN A 114 -0.31 12.60 -0.82
CA ASN A 114 -1.69 12.18 -0.91
C ASN A 114 -2.43 13.13 -1.82
N PRO A 115 -2.95 12.65 -2.96
CA PRO A 115 -3.86 13.43 -3.78
C PRO A 115 -5.01 13.94 -2.91
N THR A 116 -5.32 15.23 -3.04
CA THR A 116 -6.43 15.83 -2.29
C THR A 116 -7.77 15.32 -2.84
N PRO A 117 -8.77 15.09 -1.97
CA PRO A 117 -10.08 14.67 -2.43
C PRO A 117 -10.67 15.69 -3.40
N THR A 118 -11.35 15.21 -4.44
CA THR A 118 -11.85 16.02 -5.55
C THR A 118 -13.30 15.67 -5.88
N PHE A 119 -14.17 16.67 -6.05
CA PHE A 119 -15.55 16.43 -6.49
C PHE A 119 -15.58 15.96 -7.94
N LEU A 120 -16.30 14.87 -8.20
CA LEU A 120 -16.62 14.40 -9.55
C LEU A 120 -18.08 14.66 -9.92
N TYR A 121 -18.96 14.74 -8.92
CA TYR A 121 -20.37 15.08 -9.05
C TYR A 121 -20.81 15.81 -7.78
N TYR A 122 -21.54 16.91 -7.91
CA TYR A 122 -22.06 17.68 -6.78
C TYR A 122 -23.28 18.49 -7.17
N ASN A 123 -24.31 18.56 -6.32
CA ASN A 123 -25.53 19.35 -6.56
C ASN A 123 -26.16 19.07 -7.93
N ASP A 124 -26.41 17.80 -8.23
CA ASP A 124 -27.03 17.34 -9.47
C ASP A 124 -26.24 17.53 -10.78
N ASP A 125 -24.97 17.95 -10.70
CA ASP A 125 -24.14 18.15 -11.89
C ASP A 125 -22.77 17.45 -11.80
N TYR A 126 -22.27 17.04 -12.97
CA TYR A 126 -20.94 16.48 -13.12
C TYR A 126 -19.90 17.59 -13.14
N CYS A 127 -18.81 17.40 -12.40
CA CYS A 127 -17.69 18.34 -12.39
C CYS A 127 -16.76 18.04 -13.57
N GLU A 128 -17.12 18.47 -14.79
CA GLU A 128 -16.44 18.08 -16.04
C GLU A 128 -14.92 18.33 -16.03
N GLU A 129 -14.47 19.49 -15.56
CA GLU A 129 -13.03 19.81 -15.46
C GLU A 129 -12.29 18.81 -14.56
N ASN A 130 -12.91 18.40 -13.46
CA ASN A 130 -12.33 17.42 -12.53
C ASN A 130 -12.35 16.01 -13.13
N LEU A 131 -13.40 15.64 -13.87
CA LEU A 131 -13.46 14.36 -14.58
C LEU A 131 -12.32 14.23 -15.60
N GLU A 132 -12.07 15.30 -16.37
CA GLU A 132 -10.97 15.32 -17.33
C GLU A 132 -9.61 15.27 -16.65
N LYS A 133 -9.41 16.10 -15.61
CA LYS A 133 -8.15 16.18 -14.87
C LYS A 133 -7.78 14.86 -14.19
N GLU A 134 -8.75 14.22 -13.55
CA GLU A 134 -8.58 12.94 -12.85
C GLU A 134 -8.76 11.72 -13.77
N ARG A 135 -9.05 11.96 -15.06
CA ARG A 135 -9.26 10.94 -16.10
C ARG A 135 -10.34 9.91 -15.75
N VAL A 136 -11.42 10.36 -15.12
CA VAL A 136 -12.55 9.51 -14.73
C VAL A 136 -13.70 9.68 -15.71
N LEU A 137 -14.19 8.57 -16.26
CA LEU A 137 -15.34 8.57 -17.16
C LEU A 137 -16.65 8.59 -16.37
N LYS A 138 -17.66 9.30 -16.88
CA LYS A 138 -19.03 9.27 -16.31
C LYS A 138 -19.61 7.85 -16.20
N SER A 139 -19.20 6.93 -17.07
CA SER A 139 -19.60 5.52 -17.00
C SER A 139 -19.05 4.81 -15.77
N GLU A 140 -17.84 5.17 -15.31
CA GLU A 140 -17.23 4.61 -14.10
C GLU A 140 -17.96 5.11 -12.85
N ILE A 141 -18.35 6.38 -12.85
CA ILE A 141 -19.20 6.95 -11.79
C ILE A 141 -20.53 6.22 -11.69
N ARG A 142 -21.25 6.07 -12.81
CA ARG A 142 -22.51 5.31 -12.83
C ARG A 142 -22.31 3.85 -12.43
N ASN A 143 -21.17 3.25 -12.75
CA ASN A 143 -20.83 1.91 -12.30
C ASN A 143 -20.70 1.86 -10.78
N ALA A 144 -19.92 2.76 -10.18
CA ALA A 144 -19.73 2.83 -8.74
C ALA A 144 -21.05 3.08 -7.98
N VAL A 145 -21.91 3.96 -8.49
CA VAL A 145 -23.25 4.19 -7.93
C VAL A 145 -24.11 2.93 -7.96
N ARG A 146 -24.07 2.17 -9.06
CA ARG A 146 -24.77 0.88 -9.14
C ARG A 146 -24.20 -0.18 -8.21
N GLN A 147 -22.88 -0.18 -7.96
CA GLN A 147 -22.27 -1.10 -6.99
C GLN A 147 -22.76 -0.86 -5.57
N GLN A 148 -23.20 0.36 -5.25
CA GLN A 148 -23.88 0.68 -3.99
C GLN A 148 -25.39 0.39 -3.99
N GLY A 149 -25.92 -0.21 -5.06
CA GLY A 149 -27.34 -0.53 -5.18
C GLY A 149 -28.25 0.64 -5.55
N ILE A 150 -27.68 1.78 -5.95
CA ILE A 150 -28.44 2.97 -6.34
C ILE A 150 -28.63 3.00 -7.86
N GLY A 151 -29.88 3.11 -8.31
CA GLY A 151 -30.25 3.02 -9.72
C GLY A 151 -30.34 4.35 -10.47
N THR A 152 -30.28 5.50 -9.78
CA THR A 152 -30.40 6.83 -10.39
C THR A 152 -29.43 7.82 -9.76
N MET A 153 -28.85 8.70 -10.58
CA MET A 153 -27.96 9.78 -10.14
C MET A 153 -28.71 10.88 -9.37
N GLU A 154 -30.03 11.01 -9.58
CA GLU A 154 -30.87 12.03 -8.94
C GLU A 154 -30.92 11.89 -7.41
N LYS A 155 -30.60 10.69 -6.89
CA LYS A 155 -30.52 10.39 -5.46
C LYS A 155 -29.15 10.72 -4.85
N ILE A 156 -28.18 11.12 -5.65
CA ILE A 156 -26.82 11.38 -5.20
C ILE A 156 -26.65 12.88 -4.97
N GLU A 157 -26.09 13.24 -3.82
CA GLU A 157 -25.73 14.62 -3.50
C GLU A 157 -24.33 14.93 -4.02
N ALA A 158 -23.38 14.04 -3.69
CA ALA A 158 -21.98 14.23 -3.98
C ALA A 158 -21.29 12.90 -4.31
N ILE A 159 -20.31 12.98 -5.21
CA ILE A 159 -19.34 11.91 -5.45
C ILE A 159 -17.96 12.53 -5.39
N VAL A 160 -17.15 12.02 -4.48
CA VAL A 160 -15.79 12.50 -4.20
C VAL A 160 -14.80 11.39 -4.58
N LEU A 161 -13.82 11.75 -5.39
CA LEU A 161 -12.63 10.92 -5.61
C LEU A 161 -11.67 11.16 -4.45
N GLU A 162 -11.47 10.15 -3.63
CA GLU A 162 -10.55 10.17 -2.50
C GLU A 162 -9.09 10.05 -2.94
N GLY A 163 -8.16 10.48 -2.08
CA GLY A 163 -6.72 10.43 -2.38
C GLY A 163 -6.16 9.03 -2.64
N ASN A 164 -6.85 7.99 -2.18
CA ASN A 164 -6.51 6.59 -2.44
C ASN A 164 -7.15 6.02 -3.74
N GLY A 165 -7.85 6.86 -4.51
CA GLY A 165 -8.52 6.48 -5.76
C GLY A 165 -9.90 5.84 -5.59
N GLN A 166 -10.42 5.74 -4.37
CA GLN A 166 -11.78 5.27 -4.13
C GLN A 166 -12.82 6.37 -4.34
N LEU A 167 -14.04 5.97 -4.69
CA LEU A 167 -15.17 6.88 -4.83
C LEU A 167 -16.02 6.85 -3.55
N SER A 168 -16.07 7.97 -2.85
CA SER A 168 -17.06 8.22 -1.81
C SER A 168 -18.34 8.72 -2.47
N ILE A 169 -19.45 8.03 -2.25
CA ILE A 169 -20.76 8.39 -2.80
C ILE A 169 -21.65 8.75 -1.63
N ILE A 170 -22.23 9.95 -1.68
CA ILE A 170 -23.07 10.50 -0.61
C ILE A 170 -24.49 10.67 -1.18
N PRO A 171 -25.45 9.85 -0.73
CA PRO A 171 -26.86 10.02 -1.10
C PRO A 171 -27.46 11.29 -0.50
N LYS A 172 -28.43 11.90 -1.20
CA LYS A 172 -29.17 13.07 -0.70
C LYS A 172 -29.86 12.82 0.66
N SER A 173 -30.32 11.60 0.89
CA SER A 173 -30.92 11.20 2.17
C SER A 173 -29.94 11.21 3.34
N GLU A 174 -28.64 11.19 3.07
CA GLU A 174 -27.56 11.07 4.07
C GLU A 174 -26.61 12.28 4.09
N ALA A 175 -26.81 13.25 3.20
CA ALA A 175 -25.92 14.42 3.06
C ALA A 175 -25.79 15.28 4.32
N GLY A 176 -26.84 15.32 5.15
CA GLY A 176 -26.84 16.05 6.41
C GLY A 176 -26.43 17.52 6.25
N ALA A 177 -25.53 18.00 7.12
CA ALA A 177 -25.01 19.37 7.08
C ALA A 177 -23.79 19.56 6.16
N GLY A 178 -23.27 18.50 5.53
CA GLY A 178 -22.11 18.57 4.63
C GLY A 178 -20.78 18.90 5.32
N ASP A 179 -20.66 18.70 6.63
CA ASP A 179 -19.44 18.97 7.41
C ASP A 179 -18.25 18.07 7.03
N THR A 180 -18.52 16.89 6.47
CA THR A 180 -17.51 15.97 5.92
C THR A 180 -17.00 16.34 4.52
N LEU A 181 -17.57 17.37 3.88
CA LEU A 181 -17.22 17.80 2.52
C LEU A 181 -16.37 19.09 2.48
N VAL A 182 -16.07 19.68 3.64
CA VAL A 182 -15.45 21.01 3.76
C VAL A 182 -14.01 21.10 3.25
N ASP A 183 -13.31 19.98 3.16
CA ASP A 183 -11.93 19.87 2.68
C ASP A 183 -11.83 19.50 1.19
N VAL A 184 -12.96 19.14 0.57
CA VAL A 184 -13.07 18.92 -0.85
C VAL A 184 -13.27 20.28 -1.53
N LYS A 185 -12.35 20.67 -2.42
CA LYS A 185 -12.52 21.93 -3.16
C LYS A 185 -13.74 21.82 -4.06
N SER A 186 -14.82 22.53 -3.72
CA SER A 186 -15.95 22.73 -4.62
C SER A 186 -15.45 23.26 -5.96
N PRO A 187 -15.96 22.74 -7.09
CA PRO A 187 -15.71 23.35 -8.38
C PRO A 187 -16.06 24.83 -8.26
N LYS A 188 -15.29 25.71 -8.92
CA LYS A 188 -15.78 27.06 -9.17
C LYS A 188 -17.12 26.89 -9.88
N GLN A 189 -18.22 27.24 -9.20
CA GLN A 189 -19.43 27.61 -9.89
C GLN A 189 -19.09 28.90 -10.64
N ASP A 190 -18.52 28.76 -11.83
CA ASP A 190 -18.57 29.87 -12.79
C ASP A 190 -20.06 30.11 -13.04
N LYS A 191 -20.43 31.37 -12.81
CA LYS A 191 -21.81 31.86 -12.81
C LYS A 191 -22.53 31.62 -14.13
#